data_AF-A0AA43FK22-F1
#
_entry.id   AF-A0AA43FK22-F1
#
_cell.length_a   1.000
_cell.length_b   1.000
_cell.length_c   1.000
_cell.angle_alpha   90.00
_cell.angle_beta   90.00
_cell.angle_gamma   90.00
#
_symmetry.space_group_name_H-M   'P 1'
#
loop_
_entity.id
_entity.type
_entity.pdbx_description
1 polymer ?
#
loop_
_entity_poly.entity_id
_entity_poly.type
_entity_poly.pdbx_seq_one_letter_code
_entity_poly.pdbx_strand_id
1 'polypeptide(L)'
;MTPGVWFQTVLAIIALAAAAVVVLIKPFAAVPGFDPESVKPALGWVTVALGLASMVYTIRKRQSLQWPGELFWWRVAHVLLGLMFIVSLVLHSGGKLGAGVAFGLVALSAGIFLTGLWGIVTQGWIPARMTRSLQDPVYKDKMQDDIIGIMRLISHELEGRSIQFERVYQRHILPAISLTRPTAAQQQAFYYRYDPTSQDVNAAYRDLGSLSLHEQEVFYTMAEKALDIIEIRRSQGYQALLNNWLDWHIGLTSIAFAVALMHVLASYIY
;
A
#
# COMPACT_ATOMS: atom_id res chain seq x y z
N MET A 1 12.64 13.94 6.46
CA MET A 1 11.34 14.63 6.34
C MET A 1 10.35 13.99 7.30
N THR A 2 9.61 14.78 8.08
CA THR A 2 8.57 14.24 8.98
C THR A 2 7.32 13.87 8.17
N PRO A 3 6.51 12.89 8.63
CA PRO A 3 5.29 12.46 7.92
C PRO A 3 4.31 13.60 7.57
N GLY A 4 4.29 14.67 8.37
CA GLY A 4 3.42 15.84 8.15
C GLY A 4 3.80 16.69 6.94
N VAL A 5 5.09 16.92 6.70
CA VAL A 5 5.58 17.72 5.55
C VAL A 5 5.24 17.05 4.23
N TRP A 6 5.27 15.72 4.21
CA TRP A 6 4.96 14.94 3.03
C TRP A 6 3.46 14.99 2.66
N PHE A 7 2.57 14.86 3.65
CA PHE A 7 1.12 14.97 3.42
C PHE A 7 0.75 16.36 2.88
N GLN A 8 1.36 17.41 3.44
CA GLN A 8 1.21 18.78 2.96
C GLN A 8 1.72 18.97 1.52
N THR A 9 2.83 18.33 1.16
CA THR A 9 3.38 18.40 -0.20
C THR A 9 2.45 17.72 -1.21
N VAL A 10 1.90 16.56 -0.88
CA VAL A 10 0.94 15.86 -1.76
C VAL A 10 -0.35 16.68 -1.93
N LEU A 11 -0.89 17.23 -0.84
CA LEU A 11 -2.07 18.11 -0.91
C LEU A 11 -1.79 19.38 -1.73
N ALA A 12 -0.60 19.97 -1.59
CA ALA A 12 -0.20 21.12 -2.38
C ALA A 12 -0.11 20.77 -3.87
N ILE A 13 0.44 19.61 -4.23
CA ILE A 13 0.49 19.13 -5.62
C ILE A 13 -0.93 18.93 -6.17
N ILE A 14 -1.85 18.33 -5.41
CA ILE A 14 -3.26 18.15 -5.81
C ILE A 14 -3.97 19.49 -5.98
N ALA A 15 -3.78 20.43 -5.05
CA ALA A 15 -4.37 21.76 -5.13
C ALA A 15 -3.83 22.55 -6.33
N LEU A 16 -2.51 22.50 -6.57
CA LEU A 16 -1.87 23.10 -7.74
C LEU A 16 -2.34 22.44 -9.03
N ALA A 17 -2.57 21.13 -9.02
CA ALA A 17 -3.13 20.41 -10.16
C ALA A 17 -4.52 20.90 -10.52
N ALA A 18 -5.41 20.94 -9.53
CA ALA A 18 -6.78 21.39 -9.70
C ALA A 18 -6.81 22.86 -10.17
N ALA A 19 -5.96 23.70 -9.58
CA ALA A 19 -5.79 25.09 -10.00
C ALA A 19 -5.26 25.19 -11.43
N ALA A 20 -4.24 24.42 -11.80
CA ALA A 20 -3.67 24.40 -13.15
C ALA A 20 -4.71 23.94 -14.18
N VAL A 21 -5.51 22.92 -13.89
CA VAL A 21 -6.62 22.50 -14.77
C VAL A 21 -7.63 23.64 -14.96
N VAL A 22 -8.08 24.28 -13.87
CA VAL A 22 -9.06 25.39 -13.93
C VAL A 22 -8.49 26.60 -14.68
N VAL A 23 -7.22 26.93 -14.45
CA VAL A 23 -6.54 28.08 -15.05
C VAL A 23 -6.15 27.81 -16.50
N LEU A 24 -5.81 26.59 -16.89
CA LEU A 24 -5.43 26.27 -18.28
C LEU A 24 -6.65 26.10 -19.20
N ILE A 25 -7.83 25.76 -18.67
CA ILE A 25 -9.05 25.62 -19.48
C ILE A 25 -9.63 26.98 -19.91
N LYS A 26 -9.45 28.05 -19.12
CA LYS A 26 -10.07 29.37 -19.39
C LYS A 26 -9.40 30.24 -20.48
N PRO A 27 -8.07 30.34 -20.61
CA PRO A 27 -7.43 31.33 -21.48
C PRO A 27 -7.30 30.92 -22.95
N PHE A 28 -7.38 29.62 -23.29
CA PHE A 28 -7.30 29.20 -24.70
C PHE A 28 -8.51 29.66 -25.53
N ALA A 29 -9.63 29.98 -24.90
CA ALA A 29 -10.82 30.50 -25.59
C ALA A 29 -10.72 32.01 -25.91
N ALA A 30 -9.71 32.73 -25.41
CA ALA A 30 -9.66 34.19 -25.44
C ALA A 30 -8.55 34.79 -26.32
N VAL A 31 -7.70 33.97 -26.95
CA VAL A 31 -6.62 34.45 -27.82
C VAL A 31 -7.18 34.70 -29.24
N PRO A 32 -7.20 35.95 -29.75
CA PRO A 32 -7.69 36.24 -31.09
C PRO A 32 -6.86 35.51 -32.16
N GLY A 33 -7.52 34.77 -33.05
CA GLY A 33 -6.87 34.00 -34.12
C GLY A 33 -6.32 32.64 -33.73
N PHE A 34 -6.44 32.22 -32.48
CA PHE A 34 -6.13 30.86 -32.06
C PHE A 34 -7.28 29.92 -32.41
N ASP A 35 -7.02 28.91 -33.24
CA ASP A 35 -7.95 27.80 -33.48
C ASP A 35 -7.62 26.65 -32.51
N PRO A 36 -8.45 26.37 -31.49
CA PRO A 36 -8.24 25.27 -30.56
C PRO A 36 -8.19 23.90 -31.23
N GLU A 37 -8.76 23.74 -32.43
CA GLU A 37 -8.72 22.48 -33.17
C GLU A 37 -7.30 22.18 -33.68
N SER A 38 -6.51 23.21 -34.00
CA SER A 38 -5.16 23.07 -34.55
C SER A 38 -4.15 22.44 -33.57
N VAL A 39 -4.38 22.55 -32.26
CA VAL A 39 -3.47 22.02 -31.23
C VAL A 39 -3.84 20.62 -30.74
N LYS A 40 -5.04 20.13 -31.05
CA LYS A 40 -5.53 18.83 -30.55
C LYS A 40 -4.63 17.65 -30.92
N PRO A 41 -4.11 17.52 -32.16
CA PRO A 41 -3.22 16.41 -32.50
C PRO A 41 -1.93 16.42 -31.68
N ALA A 42 -1.33 17.61 -31.47
CA ALA A 42 -0.13 17.76 -30.65
C ALA A 42 -0.41 17.38 -29.19
N LEU A 43 -1.53 17.82 -28.61
CA LEU A 43 -1.96 17.42 -27.27
C LEU A 43 -2.24 15.92 -27.14
N GLY A 44 -2.72 15.28 -28.21
CA GLY A 44 -2.88 13.83 -28.27
C GLY A 44 -1.54 13.10 -28.12
N TRP A 45 -0.54 13.50 -28.91
CA TRP A 45 0.82 12.93 -28.83
C TRP A 45 1.51 13.24 -27.50
N VAL A 46 1.32 14.43 -26.94
CA VAL A 46 1.81 14.77 -25.59
C VAL A 46 1.18 13.86 -24.54
N THR A 47 -0.13 13.63 -24.61
CA THR A 47 -0.84 12.69 -23.72
C THR A 47 -0.25 11.28 -23.82
N VAL A 48 -0.02 10.77 -25.04
CA VAL A 48 0.62 9.46 -25.24
C VAL A 48 2.04 9.42 -24.63
N ALA A 49 2.86 10.44 -24.89
CA ALA A 49 4.21 10.53 -24.36
C ALA A 49 4.25 10.56 -22.82
N LEU A 50 3.34 11.31 -22.18
CA LEU A 50 3.20 11.36 -20.73
C LEU A 50 2.78 10.00 -20.14
N GLY A 51 1.87 9.29 -20.82
CA GLY A 51 1.45 7.94 -20.42
C GLY A 51 2.62 6.96 -20.46
N LEU A 52 3.39 6.95 -21.56
CA LEU A 52 4.59 6.12 -21.71
C LEU A 52 5.69 6.50 -20.71
N ALA A 53 5.94 7.79 -20.51
CA ALA A 53 6.90 8.27 -19.52
C ALA A 53 6.53 7.84 -18.09
N SER A 54 5.24 7.83 -17.77
CA SER A 54 4.75 7.35 -16.47
C SER A 54 5.06 5.87 -16.24
N MET A 55 5.09 5.04 -17.29
CA MET A 55 5.44 3.61 -17.20
C MET A 55 6.92 3.35 -16.88
N VAL A 56 7.81 4.31 -17.19
CA VAL A 56 9.26 4.17 -16.90
C VAL A 56 9.52 3.96 -15.42
N TYR A 57 8.71 4.55 -14.53
CA TYR A 57 8.81 4.32 -13.09
C TYR A 57 8.63 2.85 -12.71
N THR A 58 7.67 2.16 -13.33
CA THR A 58 7.42 0.73 -13.06
C THR A 58 8.61 -0.13 -13.47
N ILE A 59 9.25 0.18 -14.60
CA ILE A 59 10.47 -0.49 -15.07
C ILE A 59 11.61 -0.24 -14.07
N ARG A 60 11.85 1.03 -13.72
CA ARG A 60 12.88 1.44 -12.75
C ARG A 60 12.73 0.76 -11.39
N LYS A 61 11.49 0.59 -10.91
CA LYS A 61 11.20 -0.07 -9.63
C LYS A 61 11.53 -1.56 -9.66
N ARG A 62 11.33 -2.24 -10.80
CA ARG A 62 11.57 -3.68 -10.94
C ARG A 62 13.02 -4.02 -11.25
N GLN A 63 13.76 -3.09 -11.84
CA GLN A 63 15.15 -3.30 -12.21
C GLN A 63 16.08 -2.66 -11.17
N SER A 64 16.98 -3.46 -10.58
CA SER A 64 18.07 -2.99 -9.72
C SER A 64 19.20 -2.30 -10.51
N LEU A 65 18.98 -1.99 -11.79
CA LEU A 65 19.93 -1.26 -12.63
C LEU A 65 20.32 0.07 -11.95
N GLN A 66 21.57 0.50 -12.16
CA GLN A 66 22.17 1.71 -11.60
C GLN A 66 21.62 3.01 -12.22
N TRP A 67 20.31 3.13 -12.29
CA TRP A 67 19.67 4.34 -12.76
C TRP A 67 19.89 5.45 -11.73
N PRO A 68 20.30 6.65 -12.18
CA PRO A 68 20.57 7.77 -11.30
C PRO A 68 19.31 8.24 -10.58
N GLY A 69 19.52 8.85 -9.42
CA GLY A 69 18.48 9.44 -8.61
C GLY A 69 17.79 8.47 -7.65
N GLU A 70 17.32 9.03 -6.54
CA GLU A 70 16.62 8.28 -5.50
C GLU A 70 15.23 7.85 -5.98
N LEU A 71 14.79 6.64 -5.59
CA LEU A 71 13.44 6.14 -5.87
C LEU A 71 12.32 7.08 -5.40
N PHE A 72 12.61 7.92 -4.41
CA PHE A 72 11.72 8.98 -3.96
C PHE A 72 11.37 9.95 -5.10
N TRP A 73 12.36 10.53 -5.77
CA TRP A 73 12.16 11.51 -6.84
C TRP A 73 11.49 10.90 -8.07
N TRP A 74 11.82 9.64 -8.39
CA TRP A 74 11.14 8.91 -9.45
C TRP A 74 9.64 8.72 -9.19
N ARG A 75 9.26 8.50 -7.92
CA ARG A 75 7.86 8.39 -7.51
C ARG A 75 7.15 9.74 -7.58
N VAL A 76 7.80 10.82 -7.16
CA VAL A 76 7.28 12.19 -7.29
C VAL A 76 7.05 12.51 -8.77
N ALA A 77 8.04 12.24 -9.63
CA ALA A 77 7.92 12.42 -11.07
C ALA A 77 6.75 11.60 -11.66
N HIS A 78 6.59 10.33 -11.27
CA HIS A 78 5.47 9.50 -11.72
C HIS A 78 4.10 10.10 -11.37
N VAL A 79 3.92 10.63 -10.16
CA VAL A 79 2.67 11.31 -9.77
C VAL A 79 2.44 12.56 -10.62
N LEU A 80 3.47 13.39 -10.78
CA LEU A 80 3.37 14.62 -11.56
C LEU A 80 3.07 14.31 -13.05
N LEU A 81 3.70 13.28 -13.62
CA LEU A 81 3.43 12.83 -14.98
C LEU A 81 2.02 12.30 -15.15
N GLY A 82 1.53 11.48 -14.22
CA GLY A 82 0.15 10.98 -14.23
C GLY A 82 -0.87 12.11 -14.10
N LEU A 83 -0.54 13.15 -13.35
CA LEU A 83 -1.35 14.34 -13.26
C LEU A 83 -1.35 15.15 -14.57
N MET A 84 -0.18 15.45 -15.11
CA MET A 84 -0.04 16.14 -16.39
C MET A 84 -0.73 15.37 -17.52
N PHE A 85 -0.71 14.04 -17.48
CA PHE A 85 -1.43 13.18 -18.40
C PHE A 85 -2.94 13.46 -18.36
N ILE A 86 -3.56 13.53 -17.17
CA ILE A 86 -4.99 13.85 -17.01
C ILE A 86 -5.29 15.25 -17.55
N VAL A 87 -4.47 16.24 -17.22
CA VAL A 87 -4.65 17.62 -17.72
C VAL A 87 -4.59 17.65 -19.24
N SER A 88 -3.56 17.03 -19.82
CA SER A 88 -3.36 16.95 -21.28
C SER A 88 -4.54 16.23 -21.96
N LEU A 89 -5.07 15.17 -21.35
CA LEU A 89 -6.23 14.43 -21.86
C LEU A 89 -7.51 15.30 -21.88
N VAL A 90 -7.77 16.09 -20.83
CA VAL A 90 -8.90 17.03 -20.78
C VAL A 90 -8.75 18.16 -21.80
N LEU A 91 -7.53 18.66 -21.99
CA LEU A 91 -7.23 19.67 -23.00
C LEU A 91 -7.38 19.10 -24.42
N HIS A 92 -6.92 17.86 -24.64
CA HIS A 92 -7.08 17.14 -25.91
C HIS A 92 -8.56 16.94 -26.28
N SER A 93 -9.44 16.69 -25.30
CA SER A 93 -10.89 16.65 -25.53
C SER A 93 -11.53 18.03 -25.79
N GLY A 94 -10.73 19.11 -25.86
CA GLY A 94 -11.20 20.49 -26.02
C GLY A 94 -12.08 20.95 -24.87
N GLY A 95 -11.91 20.38 -23.66
CA GLY A 95 -12.77 20.64 -22.49
C GLY A 95 -14.20 20.09 -22.60
N LYS A 96 -14.56 19.44 -23.72
CA LYS A 96 -15.90 18.86 -23.95
C LYS A 96 -15.93 17.42 -23.46
N LEU A 97 -16.06 17.24 -22.14
CA LEU A 97 -16.26 15.93 -21.50
C LEU A 97 -17.72 15.49 -21.65
N GLY A 98 -18.19 15.30 -22.88
CA GLY A 98 -19.51 14.71 -23.14
C GLY A 98 -19.55 13.20 -22.82
N ALA A 99 -20.71 12.56 -22.93
CA ALA A 99 -20.82 11.11 -22.83
C ALA A 99 -20.05 10.44 -23.98
N GLY A 100 -19.01 9.64 -23.67
CA GLY A 100 -18.21 8.97 -24.68
C GLY A 100 -16.81 8.55 -24.19
N VAL A 101 -15.96 8.15 -25.13
CA VAL A 101 -14.60 7.62 -24.87
C VAL A 101 -13.72 8.62 -24.11
N ALA A 102 -13.83 9.92 -24.43
CA ALA A 102 -13.07 10.98 -23.75
C ALA A 102 -13.40 11.05 -22.25
N PHE A 103 -14.69 11.08 -21.88
CA PHE A 103 -15.11 11.05 -20.48
C PHE A 103 -14.67 9.75 -19.79
N GLY A 104 -14.85 8.60 -20.46
CA GLY A 104 -14.43 7.30 -19.94
C GLY A 104 -12.93 7.25 -19.64
N LEU A 105 -12.09 7.72 -20.56
CA LEU A 105 -10.64 7.79 -20.38
C LEU A 105 -10.26 8.76 -19.26
N VAL A 106 -10.87 9.94 -19.17
CA VAL A 106 -10.61 10.90 -18.09
C VAL A 106 -11.01 10.32 -16.74
N ALA A 107 -12.20 9.74 -16.62
CA ALA A 107 -12.69 9.13 -15.40
C ALA A 107 -11.80 7.96 -14.95
N LEU A 108 -11.43 7.08 -15.88
CA LEU A 108 -10.56 5.94 -15.61
C LEU A 108 -9.16 6.39 -15.19
N SER A 109 -8.60 7.40 -15.87
CA SER A 109 -7.30 7.98 -15.55
C SER A 109 -7.30 8.67 -14.19
N ALA A 110 -8.35 9.40 -13.85
CA ALA A 110 -8.55 9.96 -12.52
C ALA A 110 -8.62 8.86 -11.45
N GLY A 111 -9.34 7.77 -11.70
CA GLY A 111 -9.38 6.60 -10.82
C GLY A 111 -8.00 5.96 -10.61
N ILE A 112 -7.22 5.80 -11.69
CA ILE A 112 -5.83 5.32 -11.61
C ILE A 112 -4.98 6.28 -10.78
N PHE A 113 -5.08 7.59 -11.00
CA PHE A 113 -4.34 8.57 -10.24
C PHE A 113 -4.69 8.53 -8.74
N LEU A 114 -5.97 8.47 -8.39
CA LEU A 114 -6.42 8.35 -7.00
C LEU A 114 -5.94 7.06 -6.34
N THR A 115 -6.01 5.93 -7.05
CA THR A 115 -5.45 4.66 -6.54
C THR A 115 -3.93 4.73 -6.42
N GLY A 116 -3.23 5.45 -7.30
CA GLY A 116 -1.80 5.73 -7.19
C GLY A 116 -1.45 6.53 -5.92
N LEU A 117 -2.20 7.59 -5.63
CA LEU A 117 -2.07 8.36 -4.39
C LEU A 117 -2.33 7.50 -3.14
N TRP A 118 -3.34 6.63 -3.18
CA TRP A 118 -3.58 5.67 -2.11
C TRP A 118 -2.39 4.73 -1.88
N GLY A 119 -1.76 4.25 -2.95
CA GLY A 119 -0.53 3.46 -2.88
C GLY A 119 0.61 4.18 -2.19
N ILE A 120 0.73 5.47 -2.47
CA ILE A 120 1.75 6.35 -1.89
C ILE A 120 1.53 6.52 -0.38
N VAL A 121 0.28 6.74 0.07
CA VAL A 121 -0.09 6.80 1.49
C VAL A 121 0.15 5.47 2.20
N THR A 122 -0.34 4.38 1.63
CA THR A 122 -0.21 3.04 2.23
C THR A 122 1.24 2.58 2.30
N GLN A 123 2.06 2.82 1.29
CA GLN A 123 3.49 2.50 1.30
C GLN A 123 4.31 3.38 2.25
N GLY A 124 3.85 4.59 2.60
CA GLY A 124 4.50 5.40 3.64
C GLY A 124 4.10 4.95 5.05
N TRP A 125 2.84 4.57 5.23
CA TRP A 125 2.28 4.22 6.54
C TRP A 125 2.57 2.79 6.99
N ILE A 126 2.58 1.82 6.07
CA ILE A 126 2.74 0.40 6.37
C ILE A 126 4.15 0.06 6.91
N PRO A 127 5.26 0.49 6.28
CA PRO A 127 6.60 0.19 6.79
C PRO A 127 6.83 0.74 8.18
N ALA A 128 6.27 1.92 8.50
CA ALA A 128 6.34 2.50 9.84
C ALA A 128 5.70 1.63 10.94
N ARG A 129 4.89 0.63 10.55
CA ARG A 129 4.21 -0.31 11.44
C ARG A 129 4.76 -1.73 11.39
N MET A 130 5.76 -2.01 10.54
CA MET A 130 6.45 -3.29 10.45
C MET A 130 7.84 -3.15 11.09
N THR A 131 8.29 -4.15 11.85
CA THR A 131 9.69 -4.21 12.30
C THR A 131 10.65 -4.29 11.12
N ARG A 132 11.88 -3.79 11.31
CA ARG A 132 12.89 -3.72 10.23
C ARG A 132 13.19 -5.07 9.59
N SER A 133 13.17 -6.16 10.36
CA SER A 133 13.41 -7.52 9.87
C SER A 133 12.30 -8.00 8.92
N LEU A 134 11.04 -7.64 9.20
CA LEU A 134 9.88 -8.06 8.40
C LEU A 134 9.67 -7.22 7.13
N GLN A 135 10.43 -6.14 6.96
CA GLN A 135 10.41 -5.31 5.74
C GLN A 135 11.25 -5.92 4.60
N ASP A 136 12.13 -6.88 4.89
CA ASP A 136 13.02 -7.49 3.91
C ASP A 136 12.26 -8.43 2.95
N PRO A 137 12.32 -8.20 1.63
CA PRO A 137 11.73 -9.09 0.62
C PRO A 137 12.21 -10.54 0.72
N VAL A 138 13.45 -10.78 1.14
CA VAL A 138 14.01 -12.13 1.32
C VAL A 138 13.38 -12.82 2.53
N TYR A 139 12.99 -12.05 3.54
CA TYR A 139 12.36 -12.58 4.74
C TYR A 139 10.90 -12.98 4.46
N LYS A 140 10.23 -12.35 3.49
CA LYS A 140 8.84 -12.65 3.09
C LYS A 140 8.60 -14.13 2.80
N ASP A 141 9.49 -14.75 2.04
CA ASP A 141 9.33 -16.15 1.62
C ASP A 141 9.55 -17.13 2.78
N LYS A 142 10.21 -16.68 3.86
CA LYS A 142 10.51 -17.48 5.05
C LYS A 142 9.52 -17.28 6.20
N MET A 143 8.69 -16.23 6.15
CA MET A 143 7.73 -15.91 7.22
C MET A 143 6.80 -17.08 7.58
N GLN A 144 6.41 -17.90 6.61
CA GLN A 144 5.56 -19.07 6.86
C GLN A 144 6.35 -20.20 7.54
N ASP A 145 7.60 -20.43 7.12
CA ASP A 145 8.49 -21.40 7.75
C ASP A 145 8.80 -21.02 9.19
N ASP A 146 8.97 -19.72 9.47
CA ASP A 146 9.16 -19.21 10.83
C ASP A 146 7.94 -19.47 11.71
N ILE A 147 6.72 -19.21 11.22
CA ILE A 147 5.50 -19.54 11.97
C ILE A 147 5.46 -21.04 12.26
N ILE A 148 5.75 -21.89 11.28
CA ILE A 148 5.75 -23.36 11.47
C ILE A 148 6.83 -23.77 12.48
N GLY A 149 8.02 -23.18 12.40
CA GLY A 149 9.13 -23.44 13.33
C GLY A 149 8.78 -23.04 14.76
N ILE A 150 8.22 -21.85 14.95
CA ILE A 150 7.78 -21.37 16.26
C ILE A 150 6.64 -22.24 16.80
N MET A 151 5.66 -22.61 15.96
CA MET A 151 4.56 -23.50 16.37
C MET A 151 5.08 -24.87 16.82
N ARG A 152 6.08 -25.45 16.12
CA ARG A 152 6.73 -26.69 16.54
C ARG A 152 7.45 -26.55 17.87
N LEU A 153 8.13 -25.43 18.10
CA LEU A 153 8.79 -25.14 19.37
C LEU A 153 7.76 -25.04 20.50
N ILE A 154 6.65 -24.33 20.30
CA ILE A 154 5.55 -24.26 21.26
C ILE A 154 4.98 -25.65 21.54
N SER A 155 4.74 -26.47 20.50
CA SER A 155 4.25 -27.83 20.67
C SER A 155 5.21 -28.71 21.47
N HIS A 156 6.51 -28.66 21.18
CA HIS A 156 7.53 -29.40 21.93
C HIS A 156 7.59 -28.96 23.39
N GLU A 157 7.53 -27.65 23.66
CA GLU A 157 7.52 -27.12 25.02
C GLU A 157 6.24 -27.43 25.81
N LEU A 158 5.14 -27.79 25.12
CA LEU A 158 3.90 -28.27 25.72
C LEU A 158 3.97 -29.75 26.13
N GLU A 159 4.83 -30.55 25.50
CA GLU A 159 4.94 -31.98 25.78
C GLU A 159 5.42 -32.22 27.21
N GLY A 160 4.69 -33.08 27.93
CA GLY A 160 5.02 -33.43 29.32
C GLY A 160 4.70 -32.35 30.36
N ARG A 161 4.02 -31.26 29.98
CA ARG A 161 3.55 -30.23 30.92
C ARG A 161 2.27 -30.64 31.65
N SER A 162 1.98 -29.98 32.76
CA SER A 162 0.80 -30.28 33.56
C SER A 162 -0.51 -29.95 32.84
N ILE A 163 -1.60 -30.60 33.26
CA ILE A 163 -2.96 -30.31 32.77
C ILE A 163 -3.34 -28.85 33.05
N GLN A 164 -2.88 -28.31 34.18
CA GLN A 164 -3.07 -26.91 34.54
C GLN A 164 -2.38 -26.00 33.53
N PHE A 165 -1.12 -26.27 33.19
CA PHE A 165 -0.39 -25.51 32.17
C PHE A 165 -1.10 -25.51 30.83
N GLU A 166 -1.52 -26.68 30.35
CA GLU A 166 -2.22 -26.80 29.07
C GLU A 166 -3.49 -25.95 29.03
N ARG A 167 -4.27 -25.94 30.13
CA ARG A 167 -5.47 -25.10 30.23
C ARG A 167 -5.15 -23.61 30.17
N VAL A 168 -4.08 -23.17 30.84
CA VAL A 168 -3.64 -21.76 30.79
C VAL A 168 -3.21 -21.42 29.37
N TYR A 169 -2.40 -22.27 28.72
CA TYR A 169 -2.01 -22.11 27.31
C TYR A 169 -3.22 -21.99 26.37
N GLN A 170 -4.18 -22.91 26.46
CA GLN A 170 -5.37 -22.95 25.61
C GLN A 170 -6.27 -21.72 25.78
N ARG A 171 -6.31 -21.14 26.99
CA ARG A 171 -7.12 -19.95 27.28
C ARG A 171 -6.46 -18.66 26.81
N HIS A 172 -5.14 -18.60 26.87
CA HIS A 172 -4.39 -17.35 26.78
C HIS A 172 -3.61 -17.24 25.47
N ILE A 173 -2.83 -18.24 25.11
CA ILE A 173 -1.91 -18.19 23.97
C ILE A 173 -2.60 -18.71 22.70
N LEU A 174 -3.24 -19.88 22.76
CA LEU A 174 -3.85 -20.53 21.59
C LEU A 174 -4.84 -19.62 20.82
N PRO A 175 -5.72 -18.84 21.47
CA PRO A 175 -6.66 -17.97 20.76
C PRO A 175 -5.93 -16.85 20.00
N ALA A 176 -4.80 -16.36 20.53
CA ALA A 176 -4.05 -15.29 19.90
C ALA A 176 -3.26 -15.78 18.67
N ILE A 177 -2.59 -16.93 18.78
CA ILE A 177 -1.83 -17.54 17.68
C ILE A 177 -2.73 -18.26 16.65
N SER A 178 -4.02 -18.42 16.89
CA SER A 178 -4.97 -18.96 15.90
C SER A 178 -5.54 -17.89 14.97
N LEU A 179 -5.36 -16.60 15.28
CA LEU A 179 -5.80 -15.49 14.42
C LEU A 179 -5.00 -15.41 13.13
N THR A 180 -5.64 -15.62 11.98
CA THR A 180 -4.99 -15.57 10.66
C THR A 180 -4.55 -14.16 10.25
N ARG A 181 -5.28 -13.12 10.67
CA ARG A 181 -4.98 -11.70 10.38
C ARG A 181 -5.23 -10.81 11.60
N PRO A 182 -4.34 -10.80 12.60
CA PRO A 182 -4.53 -10.01 13.79
C PRO A 182 -4.41 -8.51 13.51
N THR A 183 -5.30 -7.72 14.13
CA THR A 183 -5.27 -6.26 14.11
C THR A 183 -4.25 -5.70 15.11
N ALA A 184 -3.87 -4.44 14.94
CA ALA A 184 -2.98 -3.75 15.90
C ALA A 184 -3.56 -3.73 17.32
N ALA A 185 -4.88 -3.54 17.45
CA ALA A 185 -5.57 -3.56 18.74
C ALA A 185 -5.50 -4.94 19.40
N GLN A 186 -5.65 -6.03 18.62
CA GLN A 186 -5.53 -7.39 19.13
C GLN A 186 -4.10 -7.72 19.57
N GLN A 187 -3.09 -7.31 18.80
CA GLN A 187 -1.68 -7.47 19.18
C GLN A 187 -1.37 -6.69 20.46
N GLN A 188 -1.79 -5.43 20.54
CA GLN A 188 -1.55 -4.57 21.69
C GLN A 188 -2.29 -5.06 22.94
N ALA A 189 -3.53 -5.55 22.79
CA ALA A 189 -4.28 -6.17 23.88
C ALA A 189 -3.60 -7.45 24.39
N PHE A 190 -3.04 -8.27 23.49
CA PHE A 190 -2.25 -9.45 23.88
C PHE A 190 -0.96 -9.02 24.60
N TYR A 191 -0.21 -8.08 24.02
CA TYR A 191 1.01 -7.55 24.62
C TYR A 191 0.76 -7.04 26.04
N TYR A 192 -0.22 -6.15 26.24
CA TYR A 192 -0.50 -5.60 27.58
C TYR A 192 -0.93 -6.65 28.61
N ARG A 193 -1.59 -7.73 28.18
CA ARG A 193 -2.03 -8.78 29.09
C ARG A 193 -0.86 -9.59 29.68
N TYR A 194 0.27 -9.66 28.98
CA TYR A 194 1.42 -10.49 29.36
C TYR A 194 2.73 -9.70 29.50
N ASP A 195 2.68 -8.37 29.33
CA ASP A 195 3.77 -7.47 29.67
C ASP A 195 3.93 -7.43 31.20
N PRO A 196 5.07 -7.90 31.75
CA PRO A 196 5.29 -7.95 33.18
C PRO A 196 5.38 -6.57 33.84
N THR A 197 5.43 -5.50 33.05
CA THR A 197 5.46 -4.10 33.50
C THR A 197 4.11 -3.37 33.34
N SER A 198 3.10 -4.01 32.73
CA SER A 198 1.79 -3.37 32.55
C SER A 198 1.04 -3.28 33.89
N GLN A 199 0.19 -2.27 34.07
CA GLN A 199 -0.63 -2.12 35.27
C GLN A 199 -1.86 -3.06 35.30
N ASP A 200 -2.14 -3.78 34.20
CA ASP A 200 -3.37 -4.54 33.98
C ASP A 200 -3.20 -6.06 34.25
N VAL A 201 -2.41 -6.37 35.28
CA VAL A 201 -1.86 -7.68 35.68
C VAL A 201 -2.92 -8.70 36.11
N ASN A 202 -4.19 -8.31 36.29
CA ASN A 202 -5.05 -9.04 37.24
C ASN A 202 -5.72 -10.34 36.76
N ALA A 203 -5.79 -10.66 35.47
CA ALA A 203 -6.47 -11.88 35.01
C ALA A 203 -5.52 -13.02 34.62
N ALA A 204 -4.46 -12.70 33.84
CA ALA A 204 -3.47 -13.68 33.44
C ALA A 204 -2.65 -14.16 34.65
N TYR A 205 -2.24 -13.27 35.55
CA TYR A 205 -1.45 -13.65 36.73
C TYR A 205 -2.20 -14.53 37.72
N ARG A 206 -3.53 -14.41 37.81
CA ARG A 206 -4.34 -15.31 38.64
C ARG A 206 -4.30 -16.74 38.13
N ASP A 207 -4.42 -16.92 36.81
CA ASP A 207 -4.33 -18.24 36.19
C ASP A 207 -2.88 -18.78 36.26
N LEU A 208 -1.88 -17.90 36.08
CA LEU A 208 -0.44 -18.25 36.18
C LEU A 208 0.00 -18.61 37.59
N GLY A 209 -0.60 -18.03 38.62
CA GLY A 209 -0.29 -18.33 40.02
C GLY A 209 -0.59 -19.79 40.42
N SER A 210 -1.36 -20.51 39.60
CA SER A 210 -1.60 -21.95 39.77
C SER A 210 -0.49 -22.84 39.21
N LEU A 211 0.47 -22.27 38.48
CA LEU A 211 1.58 -22.97 37.85
C LEU A 211 2.84 -22.91 38.73
N SER A 212 3.72 -23.91 38.57
CA SER A 212 5.06 -23.86 39.17
C SER A 212 5.89 -22.71 38.58
N LEU A 213 6.92 -22.24 39.31
CA LEU A 213 7.79 -21.15 38.83
C LEU A 213 8.44 -21.47 37.46
N HIS A 214 8.86 -22.73 37.28
CA HIS A 214 9.42 -23.19 36.00
C HIS A 214 8.38 -23.15 34.87
N GLU A 215 7.14 -23.59 35.13
CA GLU A 215 6.06 -23.49 34.16
C GLU A 215 5.70 -22.04 33.84
N GLN A 216 5.74 -21.12 34.80
CA GLN A 216 5.53 -19.70 34.52
C GLN A 216 6.60 -19.14 33.57
N GLU A 217 7.88 -19.48 33.78
CA GLU A 217 8.98 -19.09 32.90
C GLU A 217 8.79 -19.61 31.46
N VAL A 218 8.42 -20.89 31.33
CA VAL A 218 8.10 -21.51 30.02
C VAL A 218 6.91 -20.80 29.38
N PHE A 219 5.88 -20.47 30.16
CA PHE A 219 4.71 -19.74 29.66
C PHE A 219 5.09 -18.36 29.10
N TYR A 220 5.90 -17.58 29.82
CA TYR A 220 6.35 -16.26 29.34
C TYR A 220 7.16 -16.38 28.05
N THR A 221 8.03 -17.39 27.97
CA THR A 221 8.79 -17.69 26.76
C THR A 221 7.86 -18.02 25.59
N MET A 222 6.81 -18.84 25.81
CA MET A 222 5.81 -19.12 24.78
C MET A 222 4.98 -17.88 24.42
N ALA A 223 4.65 -17.02 25.37
CA ALA A 223 3.88 -15.80 25.14
C ALA A 223 4.68 -14.80 24.28
N GLU A 224 5.98 -14.69 24.51
CA GLU A 224 6.89 -13.92 23.65
C GLU A 224 6.91 -14.51 22.23
N LYS A 225 7.07 -15.83 22.09
CA LYS A 225 7.03 -16.51 20.78
C LYS A 225 5.67 -16.35 20.07
N ALA A 226 4.58 -16.28 20.83
CA ALA A 226 3.26 -16.01 20.29
C ALA A 226 3.14 -14.57 19.75
N LEU A 227 3.77 -13.58 20.41
CA LEU A 227 3.87 -12.21 19.88
C LEU A 227 4.60 -12.18 18.53
N ASP A 228 5.69 -12.95 18.39
CA ASP A 228 6.42 -13.07 17.12
C ASP A 228 5.48 -13.57 16.00
N ILE A 229 4.69 -14.63 16.25
CA ILE A 229 3.70 -15.15 15.29
C ILE A 229 2.67 -14.08 14.91
N ILE A 230 2.11 -13.37 15.89
CA ILE A 230 1.09 -12.33 15.67
C ILE A 230 1.67 -11.21 14.81
N GLU A 231 2.91 -10.82 15.06
CA GLU A 231 3.60 -9.78 14.32
C GLU A 231 3.88 -10.18 12.87
N ILE A 232 4.36 -11.41 12.66
CA ILE A 232 4.58 -11.98 11.32
C ILE A 232 3.26 -11.99 10.54
N ARG A 233 2.15 -12.48 11.13
CA ARG A 233 0.84 -12.54 10.45
C ARG A 233 0.26 -11.16 10.14
N ARG A 234 0.45 -10.19 11.04
CA ARG A 234 0.06 -8.80 10.78
C ARG A 234 0.85 -8.22 9.60
N SER A 235 2.14 -8.51 9.54
CA SER A 235 3.01 -8.11 8.43
C SER A 235 2.59 -8.76 7.10
N GLN A 236 2.23 -10.05 7.11
CA GLN A 236 1.62 -10.72 5.95
C GLN A 236 0.31 -10.04 5.51
N GLY A 237 -0.53 -9.62 6.47
CA GLY A 237 -1.75 -8.86 6.18
C GLY A 237 -1.49 -7.53 5.47
N TYR A 238 -0.46 -6.79 5.92
CA TYR A 238 -0.04 -5.56 5.25
C TYR A 238 0.51 -5.80 3.85
N GLN A 239 1.33 -6.84 3.67
CA GLN A 239 1.83 -7.21 2.35
C GLN A 239 0.70 -7.62 1.40
N ALA A 240 -0.28 -8.39 1.89
CA ALA A 240 -1.45 -8.77 1.10
C ALA A 240 -2.25 -7.53 0.66
N LEU A 241 -2.44 -6.55 1.55
CA LEU A 241 -3.08 -5.29 1.21
C LEU A 241 -2.32 -4.54 0.10
N LEU A 242 -0.99 -4.44 0.21
CA LEU A 242 -0.14 -3.79 -0.79
C LEU A 242 -0.15 -4.52 -2.13
N ASN A 243 -0.11 -5.86 -2.14
CA ASN A 243 -0.14 -6.65 -3.37
C ASN A 243 -1.51 -6.53 -4.05
N ASN A 244 -2.60 -6.70 -3.29
CA ASN A 244 -3.95 -6.56 -3.83
C ASN A 244 -4.18 -5.17 -4.43
N TRP A 245 -3.75 -4.12 -3.73
CA TRP A 245 -3.83 -2.76 -4.26
C TRP A 245 -3.05 -2.62 -5.57
N LEU A 246 -1.82 -3.15 -5.62
CA LEU A 246 -0.98 -3.07 -6.80
C LEU A 246 -1.61 -3.79 -8.00
N ASP A 247 -2.18 -4.97 -7.79
CA ASP A 247 -2.85 -5.76 -8.82
C ASP A 247 -4.04 -4.98 -9.41
N TRP A 248 -4.88 -4.38 -8.55
CA TRP A 248 -5.99 -3.53 -8.98
C TRP A 248 -5.51 -2.31 -9.78
N HIS A 249 -4.49 -1.60 -9.29
CA HIS A 249 -3.97 -0.41 -9.95
C HIS A 249 -3.36 -0.73 -11.33
N ILE A 250 -2.60 -1.83 -11.44
CA ILE A 250 -2.05 -2.30 -12.72
C ILE A 250 -3.17 -2.74 -13.67
N GLY A 251 -4.18 -3.45 -13.17
CA GLY A 251 -5.35 -3.87 -13.96
C GLY A 251 -6.08 -2.67 -14.57
N LEU A 252 -6.40 -1.66 -13.76
CA LEU A 252 -7.01 -0.42 -14.24
C LEU A 252 -6.15 0.30 -15.29
N THR A 253 -4.84 0.39 -15.04
CA THR A 253 -3.89 1.01 -15.98
C THR A 253 -3.85 0.26 -17.32
N SER A 254 -3.90 -1.08 -17.29
CA SER A 254 -3.92 -1.92 -18.49
C SER A 254 -5.19 -1.69 -19.31
N ILE A 255 -6.35 -1.59 -18.64
CA ILE A 255 -7.62 -1.25 -19.30
C ILE A 255 -7.56 0.14 -19.91
N ALA A 256 -7.05 1.14 -19.19
CA ALA A 256 -6.93 2.51 -19.70
C ALA A 256 -6.04 2.59 -20.93
N PHE A 257 -4.91 1.87 -20.92
CA PHE A 257 -4.01 1.81 -22.05
C PHE A 257 -4.67 1.15 -23.27
N ALA A 258 -5.40 0.05 -23.06
CA ALA A 258 -6.13 -0.62 -24.15
C ALA A 258 -7.20 0.30 -24.76
N VAL A 259 -7.98 1.01 -23.94
CA VAL A 259 -8.99 1.96 -24.42
C VAL A 259 -8.34 3.14 -25.14
N ALA A 260 -7.24 3.67 -24.63
CA ALA A 260 -6.50 4.76 -25.27
C ALA A 260 -5.92 4.32 -26.62
N LEU A 261 -5.35 3.12 -26.70
CA LEU A 261 -4.84 2.55 -27.95
C LEU A 261 -5.96 2.38 -28.98
N MET A 262 -7.10 1.81 -28.59
CA MET A 262 -8.27 1.68 -29.46
C MET A 262 -8.75 3.05 -29.95
N HIS A 263 -8.77 4.06 -29.08
CA HIS A 263 -9.15 5.42 -29.45
C HIS A 263 -8.21 6.02 -30.50
N VAL A 264 -6.89 5.87 -30.30
CA VAL A 264 -5.88 6.33 -31.25
C VAL A 264 -6.04 5.62 -32.60
N LEU A 265 -6.15 4.29 -32.61
CA LEU A 265 -6.31 3.52 -33.85
C LEU A 265 -7.61 3.89 -34.59
N ALA A 266 -8.71 4.03 -33.87
CA ALA A 266 -10.00 4.43 -34.46
C ALA A 266 -9.90 5.80 -35.15
N SER A 267 -9.15 6.74 -34.58
CA SER A 267 -8.96 8.08 -35.17
C SER A 267 -8.15 8.11 -36.48
N TYR A 268 -7.44 7.03 -36.81
CA TYR A 268 -6.74 6.90 -38.09
C TYR A 268 -7.56 6.15 -39.14
N ILE A 269 -8.54 5.35 -38.71
CA ILE A 269 -9.35 4.50 -39.60
C ILE A 269 -10.64 5.22 -40.03
N TYR A 270 -11.25 5.98 -39.12
CA TYR A 270 -12.52 6.70 -39.31
C TYR A 270 -12.30 8.20 -39.24
#